data_AF-A0A317JM14-F1
#
_entry.id   AF-A0A317JM14-F1
#
_cell.length_a   1.000
_cell.length_b   1.000
_cell.length_c   1.000
_cell.angle_alpha   90.00
_cell.angle_beta   90.00
_cell.angle_gamma   90.00
#
_symmetry.space_group_name_H-M   'P 1'
#
loop_
_entity.id
_entity.type
_entity.pdbx_description
1 polymer ?
#
loop_
_entity_poly.entity_id
_entity_poly.type
_entity_poly.pdbx_seq_one_letter_code
_entity_poly.pdbx_strand_id
1 'polypeptide(L)'
;MENEELIWKRCSRCKKAIEFGAKYFVCSVSTCNGLRTGYVFCSVHCFESHSPGARHRDAGAIEKFAPLNRASSSSSGGGAGGGITGGVAADASASTPTRRIAIQASSTSSTASAITSAPSQEVLVIASRLKDYIQARAGYNTSASVMDLLSNYLRILCDRAIDEARADGRKTVMDRDFAFLRERLR
;
A
#
# COMPACT_ATOMS: atom_id res chain seq x y z
N MET A 1 -10.57 -35.73 -23.30
CA MET A 1 -10.95 -34.42 -22.72
C MET A 1 -10.04 -34.17 -21.52
N GLU A 2 -8.77 -33.83 -21.75
CA GLU A 2 -7.69 -33.98 -20.73
C GLU A 2 -6.96 -32.67 -20.36
N ASN A 3 -7.47 -31.49 -20.73
CA ASN A 3 -6.76 -30.21 -20.50
C ASN A 3 -7.35 -29.31 -19.40
N GLU A 4 -8.34 -29.76 -18.62
CA GLU A 4 -8.94 -28.93 -17.56
C GLU A 4 -8.16 -28.94 -16.23
N GLU A 5 -7.30 -29.93 -16.01
CA GLU A 5 -6.54 -30.07 -14.75
C GLU A 5 -5.32 -29.13 -14.66
N LEU A 6 -4.86 -28.59 -15.80
CA LEU A 6 -3.72 -27.68 -15.89
C LEU A 6 -4.12 -26.21 -15.77
N ILE A 7 -5.41 -25.89 -15.66
CA ILE A 7 -5.91 -24.51 -15.62
C ILE A 7 -5.78 -23.95 -14.20
N TRP A 8 -4.93 -22.93 -14.04
CA TRP A 8 -4.79 -22.20 -12.79
C TRP A 8 -5.90 -21.16 -12.60
N LYS A 9 -6.08 -20.28 -13.59
CA LYS A 9 -7.11 -19.22 -13.61
C LYS A 9 -7.56 -18.91 -15.02
N ARG A 10 -8.67 -18.18 -15.16
CA ARG A 10 -9.15 -17.66 -16.45
C ARG A 10 -8.88 -16.16 -16.54
N CYS A 11 -8.56 -15.69 -17.73
CA CYS A 11 -8.41 -14.26 -17.99
C CYS A 11 -9.73 -13.54 -17.73
N SER A 12 -9.69 -12.45 -16.97
CA SER A 12 -10.86 -11.65 -16.63
C SER A 12 -11.51 -10.94 -17.82
N ARG A 13 -10.81 -10.82 -18.96
CA ARG A 13 -11.32 -10.18 -20.18
C ARG A 13 -11.79 -11.18 -21.23
N CYS A 14 -10.89 -12.03 -21.72
CA CYS A 14 -11.18 -12.95 -22.83
C CYS A 14 -11.59 -14.36 -22.37
N LYS A 15 -11.62 -14.64 -21.07
CA LYS A 15 -11.92 -15.95 -20.47
C LYS A 15 -11.00 -17.10 -20.89
N LYS A 16 -9.89 -16.80 -21.59
CA LYS A 16 -8.84 -17.76 -21.94
C LYS A 16 -8.27 -18.39 -20.67
N ALA A 17 -8.05 -19.70 -20.70
CA ALA A 17 -7.40 -20.44 -19.62
C ALA A 17 -5.92 -20.05 -19.51
N ILE A 18 -5.45 -19.87 -18.28
CA ILE A 18 -4.05 -19.63 -17.93
C ILE A 18 -3.59 -20.88 -17.19
N GLU A 19 -2.60 -21.55 -17.77
CA GLU A 19 -2.05 -22.79 -17.24
C GLU A 19 -1.09 -22.53 -16.06
N PHE A 20 -0.85 -23.54 -15.24
CA PHE A 20 0.23 -23.51 -14.25
C PHE A 20 1.59 -23.27 -14.96
N GLY A 21 2.43 -22.40 -14.40
CA GLY A 21 3.70 -21.97 -15.02
C GLY A 21 3.57 -20.96 -16.18
N ALA A 22 2.36 -20.65 -16.65
CA ALA A 22 2.18 -19.68 -17.74
C ALA A 22 2.41 -18.22 -17.30
N LYS A 23 2.86 -17.39 -18.23
CA LYS A 23 2.96 -15.93 -18.04
C LYS A 23 1.56 -15.31 -17.96
N TYR A 24 1.37 -14.42 -17.00
CA TYR A 24 0.15 -13.62 -16.85
C TYR A 24 0.48 -12.19 -16.44
N PHE A 25 -0.47 -11.31 -16.64
CA PHE A 25 -0.34 -9.88 -16.36
C PHE A 25 -1.33 -9.47 -15.27
N VAL A 26 -0.87 -8.59 -14.40
CA VAL A 26 -1.65 -8.00 -13.30
C VAL A 26 -1.55 -6.48 -13.38
N CYS A 27 -2.61 -5.80 -12.98
CA CYS A 27 -2.60 -4.34 -12.92
C CYS A 27 -1.72 -3.85 -11.76
N SER A 28 -0.97 -2.77 -11.95
CA SER A 28 -0.19 -2.14 -10.88
C SER A 28 -1.07 -1.54 -9.77
N VAL A 29 -2.34 -1.27 -10.06
CA VAL A 29 -3.28 -0.62 -9.14
C VAL A 29 -3.77 -1.63 -8.09
N SER A 30 -3.54 -1.35 -6.81
CA SER A 30 -3.90 -2.23 -5.70
C SER A 30 -5.40 -2.54 -5.62
N THR A 31 -6.27 -1.59 -5.99
CA THR A 31 -7.73 -1.78 -6.03
C THR A 31 -8.16 -2.82 -7.06
N CYS A 32 -7.39 -3.01 -8.14
CA CYS A 32 -7.63 -4.03 -9.15
C CYS A 32 -7.18 -5.43 -8.68
N ASN A 33 -6.22 -5.47 -7.77
CA ASN A 33 -5.61 -6.70 -7.23
C ASN A 33 -6.25 -7.16 -5.92
N GLY A 34 -7.32 -6.50 -5.47
CA GLY A 34 -8.01 -6.82 -4.24
C GLY A 34 -8.61 -8.22 -4.22
N LEU A 35 -8.93 -8.72 -3.02
CA LEU A 35 -9.43 -10.07 -2.76
C LEU A 35 -10.72 -10.41 -3.52
N ARG A 36 -11.54 -9.40 -3.85
CA ARG A 36 -12.84 -9.54 -4.53
C ARG A 36 -12.78 -9.41 -6.05
N THR A 37 -11.84 -8.63 -6.58
CA THR A 37 -11.76 -8.31 -8.02
C THR A 37 -10.61 -9.00 -8.73
N GLY A 38 -9.47 -9.18 -8.05
CA GLY A 38 -8.31 -9.98 -8.45
C GLY A 38 -8.11 -10.18 -9.95
N TYR A 39 -7.98 -9.09 -10.72
CA TYR A 39 -7.93 -9.17 -12.18
C TYR A 39 -6.64 -9.84 -12.66
N VAL A 40 -6.78 -10.80 -13.57
CA VAL A 40 -5.67 -11.52 -14.19
C VAL A 40 -5.86 -11.53 -15.70
N PHE A 41 -4.81 -11.18 -16.44
CA PHE A 41 -4.84 -11.07 -17.89
C PHE A 41 -3.83 -12.02 -18.54
N CYS A 42 -4.20 -12.59 -19.70
CA CYS A 42 -3.30 -13.46 -20.45
C CYS A 42 -2.32 -12.69 -21.34
N SER A 43 -2.56 -11.40 -21.61
CA SER A 43 -1.73 -10.55 -22.48
C SER A 43 -1.88 -9.07 -22.14
N VAL A 44 -0.90 -8.26 -22.57
CA VAL A 44 -0.92 -6.79 -22.46
C VAL A 44 -2.18 -6.20 -23.11
N HIS A 45 -2.60 -6.72 -24.27
CA HIS A 45 -3.82 -6.28 -24.94
C HIS A 45 -5.10 -6.51 -24.12
N CYS A 46 -5.20 -7.65 -23.41
CA CYS A 46 -6.32 -7.92 -22.52
C CYS A 46 -6.31 -7.00 -21.29
N PHE A 47 -5.12 -6.58 -20.86
CA PHE A 47 -4.93 -5.62 -19.78
C PHE A 47 -5.33 -4.19 -20.20
N GLU A 48 -4.91 -3.70 -21.37
CA GLU A 48 -5.27 -2.36 -21.85
C GLU A 48 -6.77 -2.20 -22.05
N SER A 49 -7.41 -3.27 -22.53
CA SER A 49 -8.86 -3.34 -22.70
C SER A 49 -9.64 -3.15 -21.38
N HIS A 50 -9.03 -3.35 -20.22
CA HIS A 50 -9.66 -3.15 -18.90
C HIS A 50 -9.85 -1.66 -18.53
N SER A 51 -9.13 -0.75 -19.18
CA SER A 51 -9.07 0.69 -18.84
C SER A 51 -10.39 1.50 -18.87
N PRO A 52 -11.44 1.21 -19.69
CA PRO A 52 -12.56 2.17 -19.83
C PRO A 52 -13.50 2.31 -18.62
N GLY A 53 -13.42 1.44 -17.61
CA GLY A 53 -14.35 1.44 -16.47
C GLY A 53 -13.79 1.94 -15.13
N ALA A 54 -12.47 2.06 -14.99
CA ALA A 54 -11.82 2.05 -13.68
C ALA A 54 -11.02 3.32 -13.32
N ARG A 55 -11.41 4.51 -13.80
CA ARG A 55 -10.92 5.84 -13.33
C ARG A 55 -9.40 5.96 -13.03
N HIS A 56 -8.54 5.16 -13.66
CA HIS A 56 -7.10 5.19 -13.44
C HIS A 56 -6.41 5.54 -14.76
N ARG A 57 -5.46 6.47 -14.67
CA ARG A 57 -4.84 7.14 -15.83
C ARG A 57 -3.48 6.53 -16.18
N ASP A 58 -2.81 5.90 -15.21
CA ASP A 58 -1.43 5.42 -15.31
C ASP A 58 -1.29 3.99 -14.72
N ALA A 59 -2.07 3.01 -15.20
CA ALA A 59 -1.83 1.62 -14.82
C ALA A 59 -0.76 0.96 -15.68
N GLY A 60 0.15 0.26 -15.02
CA GLY A 60 1.15 -0.59 -15.66
C GLY A 60 0.74 -2.06 -15.64
N ALA A 61 1.11 -2.79 -16.69
CA ALA A 61 1.00 -4.24 -16.75
C ALA A 61 2.22 -4.87 -16.07
N ILE A 62 2.04 -5.50 -14.91
CA ILE A 62 3.10 -6.22 -14.20
C ILE A 62 3.06 -7.69 -14.64
N GLU A 63 4.18 -8.16 -15.20
CA GLU A 63 4.38 -9.55 -15.59
C GLU A 63 4.61 -10.44 -14.37
N LYS A 64 3.89 -11.57 -14.31
CA LYS A 64 4.04 -12.62 -13.30
C LYS A 64 3.91 -14.00 -13.93
N PHE A 65 4.36 -15.02 -13.21
CA PHE A 65 4.26 -16.42 -13.62
C PHE A 65 3.32 -17.18 -12.72
N ALA A 66 2.42 -17.96 -13.32
CA ALA A 66 1.51 -18.80 -12.58
C ALA A 66 2.32 -19.83 -11.76
N PRO A 67 1.83 -20.25 -10.58
CA PRO A 67 2.50 -21.30 -9.81
C PRO A 67 2.77 -22.53 -10.69
N LEU A 68 3.89 -23.23 -10.48
CA LEU A 68 4.30 -24.36 -11.30
C LEU A 68 3.44 -25.62 -11.06
N ASN A 69 2.81 -25.71 -9.90
CA ASN A 69 1.89 -26.79 -9.56
C ASN A 69 0.79 -26.27 -8.62
N ARG A 70 -0.28 -27.06 -8.47
CA ARG A 70 -1.39 -26.75 -7.56
C ARG A 70 -0.94 -26.60 -6.09
N ALA A 71 0.05 -27.40 -5.67
CA ALA A 71 0.60 -27.38 -4.31
C ALA A 71 1.27 -26.05 -3.91
N SER A 72 1.81 -25.30 -4.87
CA SER A 72 2.48 -24.01 -4.65
C SER A 72 1.52 -22.84 -4.49
N SER A 73 0.24 -23.01 -4.82
CA SER A 73 -0.77 -21.96 -4.78
C SER A 73 -1.35 -21.71 -3.37
N SER A 74 -1.18 -22.67 -2.46
CA SER A 74 -1.70 -22.64 -1.09
C SER A 74 -0.75 -22.00 -0.06
N SER A 75 0.49 -21.64 -0.43
CA SER A 75 1.51 -21.09 0.48
C SER A 75 1.90 -19.64 0.20
N SER A 76 1.16 -18.92 -0.65
CA SER A 76 1.37 -17.48 -0.90
C SER A 76 0.38 -16.61 -0.12
N GLY A 77 0.31 -16.84 1.20
CA GLY A 77 -0.41 -16.04 2.17
C GLY A 77 0.48 -15.77 3.38
N GLY A 78 1.44 -14.83 3.22
CA GLY A 78 2.23 -14.28 4.32
C GLY A 78 3.67 -14.77 4.43
N GLY A 79 4.62 -13.83 4.32
CA GLY A 79 5.99 -13.93 4.84
C GLY A 79 7.06 -14.37 3.84
N ALA A 80 7.97 -13.44 3.48
CA ALA A 80 9.20 -13.75 2.75
C ALA A 80 10.41 -13.04 3.38
N GLY A 81 11.46 -13.85 3.61
CA GLY A 81 12.76 -13.56 4.22
C GLY A 81 13.04 -14.68 5.25
N GLY A 82 13.48 -15.90 4.91
CA GLY A 82 14.65 -16.31 4.11
C GLY A 82 15.89 -16.41 5.02
N GLY A 83 16.62 -17.51 5.22
CA GLY A 83 16.61 -18.90 4.76
C GLY A 83 17.68 -19.74 5.51
N ILE A 84 17.50 -21.08 5.52
CA ILE A 84 18.45 -22.25 5.41
C ILE A 84 19.86 -22.19 6.06
N THR A 85 20.50 -23.21 6.67
CA THR A 85 20.54 -24.70 6.56
C THR A 85 20.96 -25.34 7.93
N GLY A 86 20.36 -26.43 8.43
CA GLY A 86 20.85 -27.83 8.40
C GLY A 86 22.37 -28.02 8.53
N GLY A 87 23.00 -28.83 9.40
CA GLY A 87 22.64 -29.86 10.39
C GLY A 87 23.85 -30.82 10.50
N VAL A 88 24.25 -31.30 11.71
CA VAL A 88 24.86 -32.62 12.08
C VAL A 88 25.56 -32.54 13.46
N ALA A 89 25.59 -33.68 14.15
CA ALA A 89 25.94 -33.88 15.56
C ALA A 89 27.44 -34.18 15.83
N ALA A 90 27.82 -33.99 17.11
CA ALA A 90 28.81 -34.73 17.93
C ALA A 90 30.05 -33.97 18.47
N ASP A 91 30.08 -33.92 19.82
CA ASP A 91 31.19 -34.07 20.79
C ASP A 91 32.35 -33.05 20.97
N ALA A 92 32.71 -32.90 22.25
CA ALA A 92 33.96 -32.40 22.86
C ALA A 92 34.26 -30.88 23.00
N SER A 93 34.05 -30.41 24.24
CA SER A 93 35.01 -29.71 25.13
C SER A 93 35.74 -28.41 24.71
N ALA A 94 35.58 -27.41 25.58
CA ALA A 94 36.53 -26.34 25.99
C ALA A 94 36.16 -24.87 25.67
N SER A 95 35.95 -24.13 26.77
CA SER A 95 36.37 -22.74 27.04
C SER A 95 35.65 -21.53 26.36
N THR A 96 34.77 -20.89 27.14
CA THR A 96 34.60 -19.43 27.44
C THR A 96 35.50 -18.45 26.64
N PRO A 97 35.02 -17.29 26.10
CA PRO A 97 34.24 -16.29 26.85
C PRO A 97 33.09 -15.54 26.15
N THR A 98 32.11 -15.18 26.99
CA THR A 98 31.11 -14.09 26.97
C THR A 98 31.22 -13.02 25.88
N ARG A 99 30.13 -12.87 25.10
CA ARG A 99 29.54 -11.56 24.76
C ARG A 99 28.00 -11.66 24.82
N ARG A 100 27.39 -10.98 25.80
CA ARG A 100 25.93 -10.86 25.94
C ARG A 100 25.42 -9.77 25.00
N ILE A 101 24.50 -10.12 24.11
CA ILE A 101 23.67 -9.16 23.36
C ILE A 101 22.33 -9.09 24.08
N ALA A 102 22.00 -7.90 24.58
CA ALA A 102 20.71 -7.61 25.19
C ALA A 102 19.64 -7.54 24.09
N ILE A 103 18.77 -8.55 24.02
CA ILE A 103 17.57 -8.52 23.20
C ILE A 103 16.46 -8.00 24.13
N GLN A 104 16.12 -6.72 23.98
CA GLN A 104 14.95 -6.16 24.64
C GLN A 104 13.71 -6.87 24.09
N ALA A 105 13.08 -7.67 24.95
CA ALA A 105 11.71 -8.12 24.76
C ALA A 105 10.81 -6.88 24.72
N SER A 106 10.44 -6.46 23.51
CA SER A 106 9.38 -5.47 23.35
C SER A 106 8.05 -6.19 23.56
N SER A 107 7.53 -5.93 24.75
CA SER A 107 6.21 -6.20 25.29
C SER A 107 5.13 -6.44 24.23
N THR A 108 4.62 -7.66 24.20
CA THR A 108 3.25 -7.96 23.82
C THR A 108 2.31 -7.19 24.75
N SER A 109 1.82 -6.07 24.27
CA SER A 109 0.75 -5.31 24.92
C SER A 109 -0.19 -4.83 23.84
N SER A 110 -1.28 -5.58 23.62
CA SER A 110 -2.49 -5.08 22.97
C SER A 110 -3.68 -5.95 23.38
N THR A 111 -3.93 -6.00 24.69
CA THR A 111 -5.29 -6.17 25.21
C THR A 111 -6.04 -4.87 24.95
N ALA A 112 -7.26 -4.99 24.41
CA ALA A 112 -8.28 -3.97 24.25
C ALA A 112 -7.98 -2.60 24.88
N SER A 113 -7.66 -1.61 24.05
CA SER A 113 -7.60 -0.21 24.47
C SER A 113 -8.46 0.63 23.53
N ALA A 114 -9.28 1.46 24.16
CA ALA A 114 -10.40 2.15 23.59
C ALA A 114 -10.02 3.11 22.45
N ILE A 115 -11.05 3.43 21.66
CA ILE A 115 -11.06 4.32 20.50
C ILE A 115 -10.57 5.71 20.90
N THR A 116 -9.27 5.96 20.83
CA THR A 116 -8.64 7.29 20.70
C THR A 116 -7.26 7.09 20.08
N SER A 117 -7.23 6.63 18.84
CA SER A 117 -6.00 6.62 18.05
C SER A 117 -5.73 8.05 17.62
N ALA A 118 -4.71 8.68 18.21
CA ALA A 118 -4.17 9.94 17.69
C ALA A 118 -3.93 9.77 16.17
N PRO A 119 -4.26 10.78 15.34
CA PRO A 119 -4.02 10.68 13.91
C PRO A 119 -2.51 10.47 13.70
N SER A 120 -2.14 9.38 13.03
CA SER A 120 -0.77 9.16 12.57
C SER A 120 -0.30 10.42 11.85
N GLN A 121 0.96 10.83 12.07
CA GLN A 121 1.57 11.99 11.42
C GLN A 121 1.84 11.73 9.92
N GLU A 122 0.86 11.21 9.21
CA GLU A 122 0.93 10.92 7.78
C GLU A 122 0.92 12.20 6.96
N VAL A 123 1.68 12.23 5.87
CA VAL A 123 1.75 13.42 5.02
C VAL A 123 0.41 13.58 4.28
N LEU A 124 -0.30 14.68 4.54
CA LEU A 124 -1.60 14.98 3.94
C LEU A 124 -1.45 15.55 2.51
N VAL A 125 -0.25 16.02 2.16
CA VAL A 125 0.02 16.70 0.90
C VAL A 125 0.67 15.75 -0.10
N ILE A 126 0.20 15.77 -1.35
CA ILE A 126 0.84 15.01 -2.44
C ILE A 126 2.15 15.67 -2.82
N ALA A 127 3.28 15.09 -2.38
CA ALA A 127 4.61 15.65 -2.55
C ALA A 127 4.94 15.99 -4.01
N SER A 128 4.57 15.14 -4.98
CA SER A 128 4.80 15.42 -6.40
C SER A 128 4.10 16.71 -6.84
N ARG A 129 2.82 16.87 -6.50
CA ARG A 129 2.03 18.03 -6.94
C ARG A 129 2.56 19.33 -6.36
N LEU A 130 2.97 19.31 -5.09
CA LEU A 130 3.52 20.49 -4.45
C LEU A 130 4.89 20.87 -5.04
N LYS A 131 5.77 19.89 -5.27
CA LYS A 131 7.08 20.11 -5.90
C LYS A 131 6.92 20.64 -7.33
N ASP A 132 6.04 20.03 -8.12
CA ASP A 132 5.75 20.47 -9.48
C ASP A 132 5.27 21.92 -9.51
N TYR A 133 4.40 22.31 -8.56
CA TYR A 133 3.90 23.68 -8.45
C TYR A 133 5.02 24.68 -8.12
N ILE A 134 5.87 24.39 -7.13
CA ILE A 134 6.96 25.28 -6.72
C ILE A 134 7.99 25.42 -7.85
N GLN A 135 8.32 24.33 -8.53
CA GLN A 135 9.22 24.32 -9.68
C GLN A 135 8.64 25.11 -10.85
N ALA A 136 7.37 24.90 -11.20
CA ALA A 136 6.72 25.59 -12.31
C ALA A 136 6.57 27.10 -12.06
N ARG A 137 6.32 27.50 -10.80
CA ARG A 137 6.09 28.91 -10.47
C ARG A 137 7.38 29.73 -10.39
N ALA A 138 8.46 29.15 -9.88
CA ALA A 138 9.65 29.91 -9.54
C ALA A 138 10.99 29.12 -9.68
N GLY A 139 10.96 27.89 -10.19
CA GLY A 139 12.17 27.09 -10.47
C GLY A 139 12.90 26.58 -9.22
N TYR A 140 12.24 26.58 -8.05
CA TYR A 140 12.86 26.21 -6.78
C TYR A 140 12.67 24.73 -6.43
N ASN A 141 13.70 24.16 -5.82
CA ASN A 141 13.64 22.84 -5.19
C ASN A 141 13.06 22.93 -3.78
N THR A 142 12.38 21.88 -3.34
CA THR A 142 11.78 21.79 -1.99
C THR A 142 12.32 20.58 -1.22
N SER A 143 12.69 20.78 0.04
CA SER A 143 13.13 19.68 0.93
C SER A 143 11.95 18.82 1.36
N ALA A 144 12.23 17.58 1.79
CA ALA A 144 11.21 16.65 2.25
C ALA A 144 10.47 17.14 3.50
N SER A 145 11.19 17.79 4.44
CA SER A 145 10.64 18.27 5.72
C SER A 145 9.56 19.35 5.58
N VAL A 146 9.50 20.05 4.44
CA VAL A 146 8.43 21.03 4.16
C VAL A 146 7.07 20.34 4.07
N MET A 147 7.02 19.09 3.60
CA MET A 147 5.77 18.33 3.46
C MET A 147 5.14 18.05 4.83
N ASP A 148 5.97 17.69 5.81
CA ASP A 148 5.53 17.41 7.18
C ASP A 148 5.02 18.67 7.87
N LEU A 149 5.75 19.78 7.72
CA LEU A 149 5.37 21.08 8.27
C LEU A 149 4.04 21.58 7.71
N LEU A 150 3.87 21.53 6.39
CA LEU A 150 2.60 21.92 5.76
C LEU A 150 1.46 21.00 6.19
N SER A 151 1.71 19.70 6.30
CA SER A 151 0.70 18.74 6.78
C SER A 151 0.27 19.05 8.22
N ASN A 152 1.21 19.45 9.09
CA ASN A 152 0.88 19.87 10.45
C ASN A 152 0.03 21.13 10.46
N TYR A 153 0.32 22.10 9.60
CA TYR A 153 -0.51 23.31 9.50
C TYR A 153 -1.92 22.99 8.98
N LEU A 154 -2.04 22.13 7.97
CA LEU A 154 -3.34 21.69 7.46
C LEU A 154 -4.20 21.01 8.52
N ARG A 155 -3.60 20.20 9.42
CA ARG A 155 -4.33 19.61 10.55
C ARG A 155 -4.97 20.67 11.44
N ILE A 156 -4.17 21.66 11.86
CA ILE A 156 -4.65 22.75 12.72
C ILE A 156 -5.82 23.50 12.05
N LEU A 157 -5.72 23.74 10.74
CA LEU A 157 -6.79 24.39 9.98
C LEU A 157 -8.06 23.52 9.93
N CYS A 158 -7.92 22.22 9.69
CA CYS A 158 -9.04 21.28 9.67
C CYS A 158 -9.69 21.14 11.04
N ASP A 159 -8.91 21.07 12.12
CA ASP A 159 -9.43 20.98 13.49
C ASP A 159 -10.30 22.20 13.81
N ARG A 160 -9.85 23.40 13.46
CA ARG A 160 -10.65 24.61 13.60
C ARG A 160 -11.93 24.59 12.76
N ALA A 161 -11.84 24.12 11.51
CA ALA A 161 -13.02 24.02 10.65
C ALA A 161 -14.03 22.98 11.17
N ILE A 162 -13.56 21.91 11.82
CA ILE A 162 -14.41 20.92 12.50
C ILE A 162 -15.14 21.56 13.68
N ASP A 163 -14.47 22.41 14.46
CA ASP A 163 -15.09 23.11 15.59
C ASP A 163 -16.21 24.06 15.14
N GLU A 164 -15.99 24.82 14.05
CA GLU A 164 -17.02 25.67 13.44
C GLU A 164 -18.21 24.85 12.92
N ALA A 165 -17.94 23.75 12.21
CA ALA A 165 -18.99 22.85 11.72
C ALA A 165 -19.80 22.24 12.88
N ARG A 166 -19.12 21.88 13.97
CA ARG A 166 -19.73 21.33 15.18
C ARG A 166 -20.57 22.40 15.91
N ALA A 167 -20.11 23.65 15.97
CA ALA A 167 -20.86 24.75 16.56
C ALA A 167 -22.19 25.00 15.82
N ASP A 168 -22.20 24.80 14.50
CA ASP A 168 -23.39 24.86 13.65
C ASP A 168 -24.24 23.56 13.69
N GLY A 169 -23.89 22.61 14.56
CA GLY A 169 -24.61 21.33 14.73
C GLY A 169 -24.45 20.35 13.56
N ARG A 170 -23.51 20.59 12.64
CA ARG A 170 -23.25 19.74 11.47
C ARG A 170 -22.12 18.75 11.73
N LYS A 171 -22.17 17.62 11.01
CA LYS A 171 -21.06 16.64 10.93
C LYS A 171 -20.26 16.74 9.64
N THR A 172 -20.62 17.67 8.77
CA THR A 172 -19.99 17.89 7.46
C THR A 172 -19.28 19.23 7.49
N VAL A 173 -17.96 19.19 7.31
CA VAL A 173 -17.13 20.39 7.10
C VAL A 173 -17.38 20.92 5.69
N MET A 174 -17.67 22.21 5.58
CA MET A 174 -17.99 22.91 4.34
C MET A 174 -17.04 24.09 4.12
N ASP A 175 -17.02 24.64 2.91
CA ASP A 175 -16.17 25.80 2.55
C ASP A 175 -16.36 27.00 3.49
N ARG A 176 -17.59 27.19 4.02
CA ARG A 176 -17.90 28.26 4.98
C ARG A 176 -17.15 28.12 6.30
N ASP A 177 -16.84 26.89 6.71
CA ASP A 177 -16.14 26.62 7.97
C ASP A 177 -14.65 27.01 7.86
N PHE A 178 -14.14 27.19 6.64
CA PHE A 178 -12.82 27.76 6.34
C PHE A 178 -12.85 29.28 6.10
N ALA A 179 -13.97 29.98 6.36
CA ALA A 179 -14.08 31.41 6.10
C ALA A 179 -13.00 32.24 6.82
N PHE A 180 -12.54 31.80 8.00
CA PHE A 180 -11.48 32.43 8.78
C PHE A 180 -10.13 32.52 8.02
N LEU A 181 -9.89 31.68 7.00
CA LEU A 181 -8.71 31.77 6.15
C LEU A 181 -8.76 32.97 5.22
N ARG A 182 -9.95 33.36 4.75
CA ARG A 182 -10.13 34.47 3.81
C ARG A 182 -9.93 35.83 4.46
N GLU A 183 -10.27 35.95 5.74
CA GLU A 183 -10.04 37.18 6.51
C GLU A 183 -8.56 37.43 6.78
N ARG A 184 -7.77 36.36 6.88
CA ARG A 184 -6.35 36.42 7.22
C ARG A 184 -5.43 36.57 6.02
N LEU A 185 -5.96 36.40 4.81
CA LEU A 185 -5.25 36.50 3.53
C LEU A 185 -5.59 37.79 2.76
N ARG A 186 -6.39 38.68 3.36
CA ARG A 186 -6.61 40.05 2.89
C ARG A 186 -5.61 40.99 3.56
#